data_AF-A0A947CM59-F1
#
_entry.id   AF-A0A947CM59-F1
#
_cell.length_a   1.000
_cell.length_b   1.000
_cell.length_c   1.000
_cell.angle_alpha   90.00
_cell.angle_beta   90.00
_cell.angle_gamma   90.00
#
_symmetry.space_group_name_H-M   'P 1'
#
loop_
_entity.id
_entity.type
_entity.pdbx_description
1 polymer ?
#
loop_
_entity_poly.entity_id
_entity_poly.type
_entity_poly.pdbx_seq_one_letter_code
_entity_poly.pdbx_strand_id
1 'polypeptide(L)'
;MGDKHADVIRFVNRAFELLDEISYYRLLSLQQNATERDIKGAYYRLAGRLHPDLYGKTLDAELRQKLTTVYSRVVEAYKVLTDGRKRKIYDLQLGRGKVRLTADAEAHARKKLRPEDSIKNPGAKKFYKLGMEALGTGDGKTAVTNLTLALSLEPSNAVIKLALSRAGKK
;
A
#
# COMPACT_ATOMS: atom_id res chain seq x y z
N MET A 1 20.17 -29.32 -15.39
CA MET A 1 19.14 -28.75 -14.50
C MET A 1 19.64 -28.42 -13.08
N GLY A 2 20.77 -28.97 -12.60
CA GLY A 2 21.26 -28.74 -11.22
C GLY A 2 21.69 -27.31 -10.86
N ASP A 3 22.18 -26.53 -11.83
CA ASP A 3 22.77 -25.20 -11.58
C ASP A 3 21.72 -24.13 -11.17
N LYS A 4 20.53 -24.20 -11.77
CA LYS A 4 19.43 -23.26 -11.49
C LYS A 4 18.85 -23.41 -10.08
N HIS A 5 18.88 -24.62 -9.51
CA HIS A 5 18.42 -24.86 -8.15
C HIS A 5 19.40 -24.25 -7.14
N ALA A 6 20.70 -24.44 -7.33
CA ALA A 6 21.72 -23.87 -6.44
C ALA A 6 21.63 -22.33 -6.37
N ASP A 7 21.38 -21.67 -7.50
CA ASP A 7 21.15 -20.23 -7.55
C ASP A 7 19.93 -19.78 -6.74
N VAL A 8 18.84 -20.53 -6.84
CA VAL A 8 17.60 -20.22 -6.11
C VAL A 8 17.80 -20.43 -4.62
N ILE A 9 18.50 -21.50 -4.22
CA ILE A 9 18.82 -21.76 -2.81
C ILE A 9 19.65 -20.63 -2.22
N ARG A 10 20.72 -20.21 -2.93
CA ARG A 10 21.56 -19.07 -2.51
C ARG A 10 20.74 -17.79 -2.39
N PHE A 11 19.91 -17.50 -3.39
CA PHE A 11 19.03 -16.34 -3.37
C PHE A 11 18.07 -16.38 -2.18
N VAL A 12 17.39 -17.52 -1.96
CA VAL A 12 16.39 -17.68 -0.90
C VAL A 12 17.02 -17.51 0.47
N ASN A 13 18.15 -18.16 0.75
CA ASN A 13 18.84 -18.02 2.03
C ASN A 13 19.25 -16.56 2.27
N ARG A 14 19.89 -15.92 1.29
CA ARG A 14 20.33 -14.53 1.42
C ARG A 14 19.16 -13.55 1.55
N ALA A 15 18.11 -13.75 0.77
CA ALA A 15 16.92 -12.92 0.83
C ALA A 15 16.24 -13.08 2.18
N PHE A 16 16.10 -14.32 2.68
CA PHE A 16 15.47 -14.63 3.97
C PHE A 16 16.16 -13.93 5.14
N GLU A 17 17.49 -13.98 5.22
CA GLU A 17 18.29 -13.27 6.24
C GLU A 17 18.04 -11.76 6.24
N LEU A 18 17.84 -11.19 5.05
CA LEU A 18 17.75 -9.74 4.86
C LEU A 18 16.32 -9.21 4.78
N LEU A 19 15.30 -10.07 4.88
CA LEU A 19 13.91 -9.71 4.58
C LEU A 19 13.45 -8.46 5.37
N ASP A 20 13.89 -8.32 6.61
CA ASP A 20 13.47 -7.24 7.50
C ASP A 20 14.42 -6.03 7.49
N GLU A 21 15.47 -6.07 6.67
CA GLU A 21 16.45 -5.00 6.49
C GLU A 21 16.38 -4.34 5.10
N ILE A 22 15.86 -5.04 4.09
CA ILE A 22 15.80 -4.53 2.72
C ILE A 22 14.41 -4.04 2.32
N SER A 23 14.39 -2.99 1.51
CA SER A 23 13.16 -2.45 0.93
C SER A 23 12.55 -3.40 -0.11
N TYR A 24 11.25 -3.23 -0.40
CA TYR A 24 10.55 -3.89 -1.50
C TYR A 24 11.22 -3.65 -2.85
N TYR A 25 11.75 -2.44 -3.07
CA TYR A 25 12.52 -2.15 -4.27
C TYR A 25 13.78 -3.02 -4.35
N ARG A 26 14.57 -3.09 -3.27
CA ARG A 26 15.78 -3.93 -3.24
C ARG A 26 15.46 -5.42 -3.36
N LEU A 27 14.39 -5.91 -2.73
CA LEU A 27 13.95 -7.30 -2.86
C LEU A 27 13.61 -7.65 -4.31
N LEU A 28 12.97 -6.74 -5.05
CA LEU A 28 12.70 -6.88 -6.47
C LEU A 28 13.89 -6.53 -7.37
N SER A 29 15.05 -6.18 -6.80
CA SER A 29 16.24 -5.71 -7.52
C SER A 29 15.96 -4.48 -8.40
N LEU A 30 15.23 -3.52 -7.85
CA LEU A 30 14.81 -2.27 -8.48
C LEU A 30 15.31 -1.05 -7.71
N GLN A 31 15.40 0.06 -8.42
CA GLN A 31 15.59 1.39 -7.84
C GLN A 31 14.24 1.99 -7.40
N GLN A 32 14.25 2.95 -6.48
CA GLN A 32 13.01 3.57 -5.97
C GLN A 32 12.22 4.32 -7.06
N ASN A 33 12.90 4.80 -8.11
CA ASN A 33 12.30 5.46 -9.26
C ASN A 33 11.74 4.48 -10.33
N ALA A 34 11.75 3.17 -10.07
CA ALA A 34 11.27 2.16 -11.00
C ALA A 34 9.81 2.41 -11.43
N THR A 35 9.54 2.21 -12.72
CA THR A 35 8.19 2.36 -13.27
C THR A 35 7.32 1.16 -12.91
N GLU A 36 6.01 1.29 -13.06
CA GLU A 36 5.09 0.16 -12.85
C GLU A 36 5.40 -1.03 -13.78
N ARG A 37 5.88 -0.75 -15.00
CA ARG A 37 6.32 -1.77 -15.96
C ARG A 37 7.53 -2.54 -15.42
N ASP A 38 8.51 -1.84 -14.84
CA ASP A 38 9.70 -2.46 -14.26
C ASP A 38 9.35 -3.35 -13.06
N ILE A 39 8.43 -2.86 -12.21
CA ILE A 39 7.91 -3.59 -11.05
C ILE A 39 7.23 -4.90 -11.48
N LYS A 40 6.31 -4.82 -12.47
CA LYS A 40 5.65 -6.01 -13.02
C LYS A 40 6.65 -6.98 -13.62
N GLY A 41 7.60 -6.49 -14.42
CA GLY A 41 8.63 -7.34 -15.04
C GLY A 41 9.50 -8.06 -14.01
N ALA A 42 9.96 -7.36 -12.97
CA ALA A 42 10.76 -7.95 -11.90
C ALA A 42 9.97 -9.00 -11.11
N TYR A 43 8.71 -8.70 -10.78
CA TYR A 43 7.83 -9.65 -10.10
C TYR A 43 7.65 -10.93 -10.90
N TYR A 44 7.28 -10.85 -12.19
CA TYR A 44 7.06 -12.05 -13.00
C TYR A 44 8.31 -12.92 -13.13
N ARG A 45 9.50 -12.30 -13.28
CA ARG A 45 10.77 -13.03 -13.31
C ARG A 45 11.05 -13.76 -11.99
N LEU A 46 10.83 -13.11 -10.85
CA LEU A 46 11.05 -13.72 -9.54
C LEU A 46 9.98 -14.78 -9.23
N ALA A 47 8.72 -14.52 -9.53
CA ALA A 47 7.63 -15.46 -9.28
C ALA A 47 7.82 -16.77 -10.05
N GLY A 48 8.19 -16.69 -11.34
CA GLY A 48 8.52 -17.88 -12.14
C GLY A 48 9.77 -18.63 -11.70
N ARG A 49 10.63 -18.04 -10.85
CA ARG A 49 11.81 -18.70 -10.26
C ARG A 49 11.56 -19.22 -8.85
N LEU A 50 10.69 -18.57 -8.08
CA LEU A 50 10.53 -18.83 -6.65
C LEU A 50 9.23 -19.58 -6.31
N HIS A 51 8.40 -19.92 -7.30
CA HIS A 51 7.15 -20.60 -7.04
C HIS A 51 7.39 -21.95 -6.34
N PRO A 52 6.77 -22.22 -5.16
CA PRO A 52 7.04 -23.44 -4.39
C PRO A 52 6.72 -24.73 -5.16
N ASP A 53 5.73 -24.69 -6.06
CA ASP A 53 5.34 -25.85 -6.88
C ASP A 53 6.46 -26.33 -7.82
N LEU A 54 7.41 -25.47 -8.18
CA LEU A 54 8.56 -25.86 -9.01
C LEU A 54 9.51 -26.80 -8.26
N TYR A 55 9.43 -26.84 -6.94
CA TYR A 55 10.42 -27.49 -6.08
C TYR A 55 9.85 -28.68 -5.28
N GLY A 56 8.54 -28.89 -5.29
CA GLY A 56 7.89 -30.10 -4.75
C GLY A 56 8.46 -30.59 -3.40
N LYS A 57 9.00 -31.81 -3.38
CA LYS A 57 9.74 -32.42 -2.24
C LYS A 57 11.27 -32.40 -2.41
N THR A 58 11.78 -31.71 -3.44
CA THR A 58 13.23 -31.69 -3.72
C THR A 58 14.02 -30.82 -2.74
N LEU A 59 13.35 -29.91 -2.04
CA LEU A 59 13.94 -29.11 -0.98
C LEU A 59 13.56 -29.68 0.37
N ASP A 60 14.47 -29.56 1.34
CA ASP A 60 14.16 -29.84 2.73
C ASP A 60 13.07 -28.89 3.28
N ALA A 61 12.54 -29.25 4.45
CA ALA A 61 11.43 -28.52 5.06
C ALA A 61 11.80 -27.06 5.41
N GLU A 62 13.01 -26.83 5.89
CA GLU A 62 13.50 -25.51 6.31
C GLU A 62 13.60 -24.58 5.10
N LEU A 63 14.25 -25.04 4.04
CA LEU A 63 14.44 -24.28 2.81
C LEU A 63 13.11 -24.04 2.10
N ARG A 64 12.18 -24.99 2.12
CA ARG A 64 10.82 -24.80 1.60
C ARG A 64 10.06 -23.73 2.38
N GLN A 65 10.23 -23.68 3.71
CA GLN A 65 9.67 -22.62 4.52
C GLN A 65 10.28 -21.26 4.14
N LYS A 66 11.62 -21.15 4.06
CA LYS A 66 12.31 -19.92 3.64
C LYS A 66 11.84 -19.45 2.26
N LEU A 67 11.75 -20.37 1.30
CA LEU A 67 11.26 -20.09 -0.06
C LEU A 67 9.85 -19.51 -0.02
N THR A 68 8.95 -20.12 0.75
CA THR A 68 7.56 -19.67 0.88
C THR A 68 7.47 -18.29 1.52
N THR A 69 8.29 -18.02 2.54
CA THR A 69 8.37 -16.70 3.20
C THR A 69 8.89 -15.63 2.24
N VAL A 70 10.00 -15.89 1.54
CA VAL A 70 10.58 -14.96 0.55
C VAL A 70 9.60 -14.71 -0.59
N TYR A 71 8.98 -15.76 -1.13
CA TYR A 71 7.98 -15.64 -2.19
C TYR A 71 6.79 -14.78 -1.76
N SER A 72 6.29 -15.01 -0.53
CA SER A 72 5.21 -14.20 0.04
C SER A 72 5.62 -12.73 0.17
N ARG A 73 6.87 -12.43 0.54
CA ARG A 73 7.38 -11.05 0.56
C ARG A 73 7.48 -10.44 -0.84
N VAL A 74 7.88 -11.21 -1.85
CA VAL A 74 7.90 -10.75 -3.26
C VAL A 74 6.50 -10.39 -3.73
N VAL A 75 5.49 -11.20 -3.39
CA VAL A 75 4.07 -10.91 -3.69
C VAL A 75 3.59 -9.66 -2.94
N GLU A 76 3.95 -9.50 -1.68
CA GLU A 76 3.63 -8.31 -0.87
C GLU A 76 4.25 -7.04 -1.47
N ALA A 77 5.53 -7.08 -1.81
CA ALA A 77 6.25 -6.01 -2.48
C ALA A 77 5.56 -5.59 -3.78
N TYR A 78 5.19 -6.57 -4.61
CA TYR A 78 4.46 -6.32 -5.85
C TYR A 78 3.11 -5.62 -5.59
N LYS A 79 2.29 -6.13 -4.66
CA LYS A 79 0.99 -5.55 -4.32
C LYS A 79 1.11 -4.11 -3.80
N VAL A 80 2.13 -3.82 -2.98
CA VAL A 80 2.35 -2.47 -2.44
C VAL A 80 2.85 -1.51 -3.51
N LEU A 81 3.81 -1.93 -4.34
CA LEU A 81 4.45 -1.04 -5.31
C LEU A 81 3.63 -0.80 -6.58
N THR A 82 2.68 -1.68 -6.91
CA THR A 82 1.75 -1.47 -8.04
C THR A 82 0.51 -0.68 -7.65
N ASP A 83 0.11 -0.67 -6.38
CA ASP A 83 -0.95 0.20 -5.90
C ASP A 83 -0.40 1.60 -5.64
N GLY A 84 -0.79 2.58 -6.47
CA GLY A 84 -0.28 3.95 -6.37
C GLY A 84 -0.53 4.64 -5.03
N ARG A 85 -1.56 4.24 -4.26
CA ARG A 85 -1.79 4.75 -2.90
C ARG A 85 -0.86 4.07 -1.90
N LYS A 86 -0.73 2.75 -1.95
CA LYS A 86 0.14 2.00 -1.04
C LYS A 86 1.60 2.33 -1.28
N ARG A 87 2.03 2.49 -2.53
CA ARG A 87 3.39 2.93 -2.89
C ARG A 87 3.75 4.26 -2.26
N LYS A 88 2.87 5.27 -2.36
CA LYS A 88 3.09 6.58 -1.71
C LYS A 88 3.25 6.46 -0.20
N ILE A 89 2.39 5.66 0.44
CA ILE A 89 2.49 5.40 1.89
C ILE A 89 3.82 4.71 2.21
N TYR A 90 4.18 3.71 1.42
CA TYR A 90 5.40 2.94 1.58
C TYR A 90 6.64 3.83 1.45
N ASP A 91 6.73 4.66 0.40
CA ASP A 91 7.85 5.56 0.17
C ASP A 91 8.02 6.55 1.34
N LEU A 92 6.91 7.07 1.88
CA LEU A 92 6.93 7.93 3.07
C LEU A 92 7.41 7.21 4.33
N GLN A 93 7.05 5.93 4.51
CA GLN A 93 7.51 5.12 5.64
C GLN A 93 8.99 4.70 5.46
N LEU A 94 9.41 4.44 4.22
CA LEU A 94 10.78 4.07 3.87
C LEU A 94 11.75 5.21 4.21
N GLY A 95 11.38 6.47 3.94
CA GLY A 95 12.13 7.64 4.38
C GLY A 95 12.25 7.80 5.90
N ARG A 96 11.48 7.03 6.69
CA ARG A 96 11.53 6.97 8.16
C ARG A 96 12.20 5.68 8.67
N GLY A 97 12.90 4.95 7.79
CA GLY A 97 13.61 3.71 8.13
C GLY A 97 12.74 2.45 8.16
N LYS A 98 11.45 2.50 7.78
CA LYS A 98 10.60 1.30 7.75
C LYS A 98 10.63 0.65 6.37
N VAL A 99 11.22 -0.54 6.29
CA VAL A 99 11.45 -1.23 5.00
C VAL A 99 10.30 -2.11 4.53
N ARG A 100 9.32 -2.38 5.40
CA ARG A 100 8.12 -3.19 5.13
C ARG A 100 6.85 -2.43 5.51
N LEU A 101 5.84 -2.49 4.65
CA LEU A 101 4.47 -2.03 4.94
C LEU A 101 3.62 -3.24 5.33
N THR A 102 3.47 -3.51 6.63
CA THR A 102 2.56 -4.54 7.15
C THR A 102 1.10 -4.10 7.02
N ALA A 103 0.16 -5.04 7.10
CA ALA A 103 -1.27 -4.74 7.06
C ALA A 103 -1.69 -3.75 8.17
N ASP A 104 -1.15 -3.90 9.38
CA ASP A 104 -1.39 -2.95 10.48
C ASP A 104 -0.80 -1.57 10.16
N ALA A 105 0.43 -1.51 9.63
CA ALA A 105 1.05 -0.26 9.23
C ALA A 105 0.27 0.42 8.09
N GLU A 106 -0.24 -0.35 7.13
CA GLU A 106 -1.13 0.13 6.07
C GLU A 106 -2.44 0.68 6.66
N ALA A 107 -3.10 -0.05 7.57
CA ALA A 107 -4.33 0.37 8.22
C ALA A 107 -4.13 1.66 9.04
N HIS A 108 -3.05 1.75 9.81
CA HIS A 108 -2.68 2.95 10.56
C HIS A 108 -2.35 4.13 9.65
N ALA A 109 -1.61 3.91 8.56
CA ALA A 109 -1.30 4.95 7.59
C ALA A 109 -2.56 5.41 6.84
N ARG A 110 -3.44 4.49 6.43
CA ARG A 110 -4.74 4.78 5.83
C ARG A 110 -5.63 5.58 6.78
N LYS A 111 -5.60 5.26 8.08
CA LYS A 111 -6.31 6.00 9.13
C LYS A 111 -5.74 7.40 9.36
N LYS A 112 -4.43 7.64 9.15
CA LYS A 112 -3.79 8.97 9.22
C LYS A 112 -3.97 9.81 7.95
N LEU A 113 -4.35 9.20 6.83
CA LEU A 113 -4.54 9.88 5.54
C LEU A 113 -6.01 10.21 5.24
N ARG A 114 -6.93 10.08 6.20
CA ARG A 114 -8.34 10.37 5.91
C ARG A 114 -8.51 11.87 5.77
N PRO A 115 -9.30 12.34 4.78
CA PRO A 115 -9.55 13.77 4.61
C PRO A 115 -10.08 14.42 5.91
N GLU A 116 -10.86 13.68 6.68
CA GLU A 116 -11.42 14.07 7.97
C GLU A 116 -10.39 14.36 9.08
N ASP A 117 -9.16 13.87 8.98
CA ASP A 117 -8.13 14.12 10.00
C ASP A 117 -7.56 15.53 9.90
N SER A 118 -7.74 16.20 8.74
CA SER A 118 -7.43 17.63 8.59
C SER A 118 -8.46 18.53 9.26
N ILE A 119 -9.66 18.02 9.54
CA ILE A 119 -10.77 18.75 10.15
C ILE A 119 -10.62 18.66 11.67
N LYS A 120 -10.28 19.79 12.29
CA LYS A 120 -9.98 19.86 13.73
C LYS A 120 -11.23 20.12 14.55
N ASN A 121 -12.20 20.87 14.02
CA ASN A 121 -13.45 21.17 14.72
C ASN A 121 -14.34 19.91 14.78
N PRO A 122 -14.72 19.40 15.97
CA PRO A 122 -15.55 18.19 16.10
C PRO A 122 -16.93 18.32 15.44
N GLY A 123 -17.55 19.50 15.52
CA GLY A 123 -18.80 19.81 14.83
C GLY A 123 -18.63 19.80 13.32
N ALA A 124 -17.57 20.45 12.82
CA ALA A 124 -17.25 20.43 11.38
C ALA A 124 -17.02 19.00 10.88
N LYS A 125 -16.33 18.18 11.67
CA LYS A 125 -16.06 16.77 11.36
C LYS A 125 -17.34 15.93 11.30
N LYS A 126 -18.28 16.17 12.22
CA LYS A 126 -19.60 15.50 12.21
C LYS A 126 -20.37 15.83 10.93
N PHE A 127 -20.50 17.12 10.60
CA PHE A 127 -21.22 17.54 9.41
C PHE A 127 -20.53 17.09 8.12
N TYR A 128 -19.19 17.12 8.07
CA TYR A 128 -18.46 16.61 6.93
C TYR A 128 -18.76 15.13 6.66
N LYS A 129 -18.80 14.30 7.70
CA LYS A 129 -19.16 12.87 7.56
C LYS A 129 -20.57 12.68 7.00
N LEU A 130 -21.56 13.36 7.56
CA LEU A 130 -22.94 13.29 7.08
C LEU A 130 -23.05 13.74 5.62
N GLY A 131 -22.29 14.77 5.24
CA GLY A 131 -22.22 15.24 3.86
C GLY A 131 -21.61 14.21 2.90
N MET A 132 -20.53 13.55 3.31
CA MET A 132 -19.88 12.49 2.51
C MET A 132 -20.74 11.23 2.38
N GLU A 133 -21.52 10.90 3.42
CA GLU A 133 -22.48 9.79 3.40
C GLU A 133 -23.61 10.05 2.41
N ALA A 134 -24.20 11.25 2.45
CA ALA A 134 -25.22 11.68 1.50
C ALA A 134 -24.71 11.69 0.04
N LEU A 135 -23.44 12.05 -0.20
CA LEU A 135 -22.83 11.90 -1.54
C LEU A 135 -22.75 10.43 -1.99
N GLY A 136 -22.51 9.51 -1.06
CA GLY A 136 -22.45 8.08 -1.33
C GLY A 136 -23.81 7.48 -1.69
N THR A 137 -24.88 8.00 -1.10
CA THR A 137 -26.27 7.59 -1.41
C THR A 137 -26.89 8.35 -2.59
N GLY A 138 -26.20 9.36 -3.12
CA GLY A 138 -26.68 10.18 -4.24
C GLY A 138 -27.55 11.37 -3.84
N ASP A 139 -27.74 11.62 -2.54
CA ASP A 139 -28.45 12.79 -2.03
C ASP A 139 -27.56 14.04 -2.03
N GLY A 140 -27.46 14.68 -3.19
CA GLY A 140 -26.66 15.90 -3.38
C GLY A 140 -27.13 17.07 -2.51
N LYS A 141 -28.44 17.19 -2.24
CA LYS A 141 -29.00 18.30 -1.47
C LYS A 141 -28.60 18.22 0.00
N THR A 142 -28.73 17.03 0.60
CA THR A 142 -28.29 16.78 1.97
C THR A 142 -26.76 16.87 2.08
N ALA A 143 -26.03 16.45 1.04
CA ALA A 143 -24.58 16.61 0.97
C ALA A 143 -24.16 18.07 1.02
N VAL A 144 -24.71 18.93 0.15
CA VAL A 144 -24.39 20.37 0.11
C VAL A 144 -24.72 21.03 1.44
N THR A 145 -25.87 20.72 2.03
CA THR A 145 -26.31 21.30 3.31
C THR A 145 -25.31 20.98 4.43
N ASN A 146 -24.98 19.71 4.60
CA ASN A 146 -24.05 19.28 5.65
C ASN A 146 -22.62 19.79 5.39
N LEU A 147 -22.13 19.76 4.15
CA LEU A 147 -20.80 20.28 3.83
C LEU A 147 -20.70 21.80 4.01
N THR A 148 -21.79 22.54 3.81
CA THR A 148 -21.86 23.98 4.10
C THR A 148 -21.79 24.23 5.60
N LEU A 149 -22.55 23.49 6.41
CA LEU A 149 -22.46 23.58 7.89
C LEU A 149 -21.06 23.24 8.39
N ALA A 150 -20.43 22.22 7.80
CA ALA A 150 -19.04 21.86 8.10
C ALA A 150 -18.08 23.01 7.78
N LEU A 151 -18.26 23.67 6.63
CA LEU A 151 -17.40 24.77 6.20
C LEU A 151 -17.59 26.01 7.07
N SER A 152 -18.81 26.31 7.51
CA SER A 152 -19.07 27.43 8.43
C SER A 152 -18.33 27.28 9.76
N LEU A 153 -18.15 26.04 10.23
CA LEU A 153 -17.41 25.74 11.46
C LEU A 153 -15.89 25.70 11.26
N GLU A 154 -15.41 25.48 10.04
CA GLU A 154 -13.98 25.51 9.70
C GLU A 154 -13.73 26.11 8.30
N PRO A 155 -13.89 27.45 8.13
CA PRO A 155 -13.97 28.09 6.81
C PRO A 155 -12.70 28.01 5.96
N SER A 156 -11.55 27.76 6.59
CA SER A 156 -10.27 27.66 5.92
C SER A 156 -9.91 26.22 5.50
N ASN A 157 -10.72 25.21 5.85
CA ASN A 157 -10.38 23.82 5.59
C ASN A 157 -10.53 23.46 4.10
N ALA A 158 -9.41 23.11 3.46
CA ALA A 158 -9.37 22.77 2.04
C ALA A 158 -10.14 21.49 1.68
N VAL A 159 -10.20 20.51 2.59
CA VAL A 159 -10.92 19.25 2.37
C VAL A 159 -12.42 19.50 2.29
N ILE A 160 -12.96 20.33 3.20
CA ILE A 160 -14.39 20.65 3.20
C ILE A 160 -14.75 21.46 1.95
N LYS A 161 -13.94 22.45 1.56
CA LYS A 161 -14.14 23.24 0.32
C LYS A 161 -14.17 22.34 -0.92
N LEU A 162 -13.22 21.42 -1.03
CA LEU A 162 -13.15 20.49 -2.16
C LEU A 162 -14.37 19.57 -2.23
N ALA A 163 -14.82 19.04 -1.09
CA ALA A 163 -16.01 18.19 -1.02
C ALA A 163 -17.27 18.97 -1.42
N LEU A 164 -17.45 20.20 -0.92
CA LEU A 164 -18.60 21.05 -1.24
C LEU A 164 -18.65 21.39 -2.74
N SER A 165 -17.50 21.72 -3.34
CA SER A 165 -17.41 22.01 -4.77
C SER A 165 -17.80 20.81 -5.65
N ARG A 166 -17.53 19.57 -5.19
CA ARG A 166 -17.95 18.36 -5.89
C ARG A 166 -19.44 18.09 -5.74
N ALA A 167 -20.00 18.38 -4.56
CA ALA A 167 -21.42 18.19 -4.27
C ALA A 167 -22.31 19.13 -5.10
N GLY A 168 -21.89 20.38 -5.30
CA GLY A 168 -22.66 21.37 -6.08
C GLY A 168 -22.56 21.27 -7.60
N LYS A 169 -21.77 20.33 -8.14
CA LYS A 169 -21.63 20.09 -9.59
C LYS A 169 -22.46 18.91 -10.12
N LYS A 170 -23.19 18.21 -9.23
CA LYS A 170 -24.13 17.14 -9.56
C LYS A 170 -25.55 17.67 -9.48
#